data_AF-A0A5M3WNC9-F1
#
_entry.id   AF-A0A5M3WNC9-F1
#
_cell.length_a   1.000
_cell.length_b   1.000
_cell.length_c   1.000
_cell.angle_alpha   90.00
_cell.angle_beta   90.00
_cell.angle_gamma   90.00
#
_symmetry.space_group_name_H-M   'P 1'
#
loop_
_entity.id
_entity.type
_entity.pdbx_description
1 polymer ?
#
loop_
_entity_poly.entity_id
_entity_poly.type
_entity_poly.pdbx_seq_one_letter_code
_entity_poly.pdbx_strand_id
1 'polypeptide(L)'
;MSQESPEPTIDDGEDALGADIAEFVKLESKGPWVLAHLVARRVTPGEGDGVGFEQESTKCFGRNTFRRISAREFARRAGTSAKRVLAFLDAWNRLAEEGVVDHAADLHPDKEVELPDTSKYPFYGKNGYYRSWEATNLSPKRREAVEEEAEKSGTRPPAVAYILSHPKAVKTALLADETTRTAARQALEEFDARQAAADAEDRAAAAQVASERQREYDDVIRAERDAYAAQAREAGEGSQDDASMDVFNAMAEIRMAASRALALLSKQQINFTTDRAEAIAELCDGAEAAIAAVRDMATGAALDDAALAAFMDENGKFL
;
A
#
# COMPACT_ATOMS: atom_id res chain seq x y z
N MET A 1 -70.07 39.85 -17.95
CA MET A 1 -68.66 39.87 -18.40
C MET A 1 -67.83 40.05 -17.15
N SER A 2 -67.37 38.94 -16.57
CA SER A 2 -66.50 38.96 -15.40
C SER A 2 -65.11 39.42 -15.87
N GLN A 3 -64.65 40.54 -15.35
CA GLN A 3 -63.27 40.98 -15.54
C GLN A 3 -62.40 40.14 -14.61
N GLU A 4 -61.68 39.21 -15.23
CA GLU A 4 -60.60 38.43 -14.62
C GLU A 4 -59.45 39.40 -14.35
N SER A 5 -59.21 39.71 -13.07
CA SER A 5 -58.03 40.46 -12.65
C SER A 5 -56.78 39.68 -13.05
N PRO A 6 -55.78 40.30 -13.71
CA PRO A 6 -54.54 39.59 -14.02
C PRO A 6 -53.81 39.27 -12.72
N GLU A 7 -53.45 38.00 -12.54
CA GLU A 7 -52.57 37.55 -11.46
C GLU A 7 -51.29 38.39 -11.43
N PRO A 8 -50.76 38.76 -10.25
CA PRO A 8 -49.53 39.53 -10.17
C PRO A 8 -48.38 38.70 -10.73
N THR A 9 -47.90 39.07 -11.91
CA THR A 9 -46.63 38.55 -12.45
C THR A 9 -45.52 38.96 -11.50
N ILE A 10 -45.01 38.02 -10.73
CA ILE A 10 -43.87 38.21 -9.83
C ILE A 10 -42.66 38.52 -10.71
N ASP A 11 -42.14 39.75 -10.59
CA ASP A 11 -40.85 40.11 -11.18
C ASP A 11 -39.75 39.41 -10.39
N ASP A 12 -39.45 38.18 -10.80
CA ASP A 12 -38.36 37.36 -10.27
C ASP A 12 -37.02 37.81 -10.89
N GLY A 13 -36.75 39.09 -10.67
CA GLY A 13 -35.57 39.81 -11.13
C GLY A 13 -34.35 39.62 -10.21
N GLU A 14 -33.46 40.62 -10.23
CA GLU A 14 -32.21 40.62 -9.47
C GLU A 14 -32.43 40.52 -7.95
N ASP A 15 -33.53 41.08 -7.45
CA ASP A 15 -33.86 41.10 -6.02
C ASP A 15 -34.27 39.71 -5.50
N ALA A 16 -35.03 38.94 -6.28
CA ALA A 16 -35.42 37.58 -5.94
C ALA A 16 -34.23 36.60 -6.03
N LEU A 17 -33.38 36.77 -7.05
CA LEU A 17 -32.10 36.08 -7.15
C LEU A 17 -31.19 36.40 -5.96
N GLY A 18 -31.13 37.67 -5.56
CA GLY A 18 -30.38 38.13 -4.39
C GLY A 18 -30.90 37.54 -3.08
N ALA A 19 -32.22 37.44 -2.94
CA ALA A 19 -32.86 36.81 -1.78
C ALA A 19 -32.51 35.32 -1.67
N ASP A 20 -32.57 34.57 -2.77
CA ASP A 20 -32.22 33.14 -2.80
C ASP A 20 -30.73 32.90 -2.50
N ILE A 21 -29.85 33.76 -3.02
CA ILE A 21 -28.42 33.68 -2.70
C ILE A 21 -28.17 34.01 -1.23
N ALA A 22 -28.83 35.04 -0.70
CA ALA A 22 -28.75 35.37 0.72
C ALA A 22 -29.33 34.24 1.59
N GLU A 23 -30.37 33.56 1.13
CA GLU A 23 -30.95 32.40 1.79
C GLU A 23 -30.00 31.20 1.77
N PHE A 24 -29.36 30.92 0.64
CA PHE A 24 -28.32 29.89 0.51
C PHE A 24 -27.14 30.12 1.47
N VAL A 25 -26.73 31.37 1.67
CA VAL A 25 -25.66 31.73 2.62
C VAL A 25 -26.12 31.64 4.07
N LYS A 26 -27.37 32.01 4.37
CA LYS A 26 -27.91 32.02 5.75
C LYS A 26 -28.31 30.64 6.26
N LEU A 27 -28.70 29.72 5.37
CA LEU A 27 -29.44 28.51 5.74
C LEU A 27 -28.68 27.20 5.56
N GLU A 28 -27.42 27.13 5.99
CA GLU A 28 -26.74 25.82 6.12
C GLU A 28 -27.47 24.86 7.09
N SER A 29 -28.40 25.35 7.92
CA SER A 29 -29.12 24.60 8.96
C SER A 29 -30.53 24.07 8.61
N LYS A 30 -31.17 24.51 7.50
CA LYS A 30 -32.54 24.05 7.14
C LYS A 30 -32.59 22.73 6.37
N GLY A 31 -31.42 22.16 6.08
CA GLY A 31 -31.31 20.86 5.44
C GLY A 31 -30.76 20.96 4.01
N PRO A 32 -30.00 19.96 3.58
CA PRO A 32 -29.18 20.07 2.38
C PRO A 32 -29.96 20.02 1.05
N TRP A 33 -31.16 19.43 1.05
CA TRP A 33 -32.04 19.45 -0.13
C TRP A 33 -32.60 20.85 -0.44
N VAL A 34 -32.77 21.71 0.58
CA VAL A 34 -33.15 23.12 0.39
C VAL A 34 -32.06 23.86 -0.38
N LEU A 35 -30.81 23.64 -0.01
CA LEU A 35 -29.66 24.24 -0.68
C LEU A 35 -29.55 23.75 -2.13
N ALA A 36 -29.76 22.45 -2.36
CA ALA A 36 -29.78 21.88 -3.70
C ALA A 36 -30.91 22.46 -4.56
N HIS A 37 -32.10 22.67 -3.98
CA HIS A 37 -33.23 23.29 -4.67
C HIS A 37 -32.95 24.75 -5.07
N LEU A 38 -32.43 25.56 -4.15
CA LEU A 38 -32.07 26.96 -4.42
C LEU A 38 -31.04 27.07 -5.55
N VAL A 39 -30.08 26.15 -5.58
CA VAL A 39 -29.10 26.05 -6.67
C VAL A 39 -29.76 25.61 -7.97
N ALA A 40 -30.57 24.54 -7.95
CA ALA A 40 -31.23 23.99 -9.14
C ALA A 40 -32.19 25.00 -9.80
N ARG A 41 -32.84 25.86 -9.01
CA ARG A 41 -33.75 26.90 -9.50
C ARG A 41 -33.04 28.09 -10.16
N ARG A 42 -31.79 28.38 -9.75
CA ARG A 42 -31.04 29.59 -10.14
C ARG A 42 -29.85 29.35 -11.05
N VAL A 43 -29.32 28.13 -11.13
CA VAL A 43 -28.13 27.81 -11.91
C VAL A 43 -28.51 27.13 -13.21
N THR A 44 -27.99 27.62 -14.34
CA THR A 44 -28.20 26.96 -15.64
C THR A 44 -27.46 25.62 -15.67
N PRO A 45 -28.14 24.50 -15.99
CA PRO A 45 -27.48 23.23 -16.24
C PRO A 45 -26.66 23.35 -17.53
N GLY A 46 -25.34 23.23 -17.42
CA GLY A 46 -24.43 23.22 -18.56
C GLY A 46 -23.27 22.28 -18.28
N GLU A 47 -22.89 21.48 -19.26
CA GLU A 47 -21.78 20.53 -19.15
C GLU A 47 -20.47 21.29 -18.89
N GLY A 48 -19.95 21.16 -17.67
CA GLY A 48 -18.53 21.30 -17.36
C GLY A 48 -17.92 22.70 -17.34
N ASP A 49 -18.40 23.64 -18.16
CA ASP A 49 -17.81 24.98 -18.28
C ASP A 49 -18.87 26.05 -17.98
N GLY A 50 -18.73 26.67 -16.82
CA GLY A 50 -19.47 27.90 -16.55
C GLY A 50 -19.14 28.90 -17.65
N VAL A 51 -20.14 29.28 -18.45
CA VAL A 51 -20.03 30.28 -19.52
C VAL A 51 -19.12 31.42 -19.09
N GLY A 52 -17.99 31.53 -19.79
CA GLY A 52 -17.01 32.60 -19.62
C GLY A 52 -17.66 33.95 -19.87
N PHE A 53 -16.97 34.99 -19.39
CA PHE A 53 -17.40 36.39 -19.37
C PHE A 53 -17.74 37.02 -20.75
N GLU A 54 -17.69 36.25 -21.84
CA GLU A 54 -17.77 36.73 -23.23
C GLU A 54 -18.96 36.22 -24.05
N GLN A 55 -19.88 35.41 -23.50
CA GLN A 55 -21.12 35.11 -24.21
C GLN A 55 -22.27 35.99 -23.74
N GLU A 56 -22.50 37.02 -24.55
CA GLU A 56 -23.78 37.63 -24.90
C GLU A 56 -24.89 37.38 -23.89
N SER A 57 -25.17 38.43 -23.12
CA SER A 57 -26.50 39.04 -23.06
C SER A 57 -27.48 38.37 -24.04
N THR A 58 -28.16 37.31 -23.60
CA THR A 58 -29.49 36.98 -24.09
C THR A 58 -30.42 38.09 -23.63
N LYS A 59 -30.25 39.26 -24.26
CA LYS A 59 -31.32 40.19 -24.60
C LYS A 59 -32.22 39.47 -25.61
N CYS A 60 -32.87 38.39 -25.17
CA CYS A 60 -34.15 38.03 -25.73
C CYS A 60 -35.14 38.95 -25.02
N PHE A 61 -35.49 40.04 -25.70
CA PHE A 61 -36.66 40.83 -25.39
C PHE A 61 -37.90 39.91 -25.44
N GLY A 62 -38.21 39.29 -24.32
CA GLY A 62 -39.42 38.54 -24.06
C GLY A 62 -39.91 38.93 -22.67
N ARG A 63 -41.11 39.49 -22.59
CA ARG A 63 -41.81 39.69 -21.31
C ARG A 63 -41.94 38.31 -20.65
N ASN A 64 -41.47 38.18 -19.41
CA ASN A 64 -41.44 36.96 -18.57
C ASN A 64 -40.40 35.88 -18.93
N THR A 65 -39.13 36.09 -18.57
CA THR A 65 -38.11 35.02 -18.56
C THR A 65 -37.20 35.16 -17.34
N PHE A 66 -37.38 34.29 -16.37
CA PHE A 66 -36.59 34.18 -15.14
C PHE A 66 -35.08 34.06 -15.42
N ARG A 67 -34.25 34.76 -14.63
CA ARG A 67 -32.80 34.81 -14.85
C ARG A 67 -32.09 33.67 -14.13
N ARG A 68 -31.64 32.66 -14.87
CA ARG A 68 -30.62 31.71 -14.40
C ARG A 68 -29.22 32.28 -14.60
N ILE A 69 -28.33 32.01 -13.66
CA ILE A 69 -26.92 32.45 -13.67
C ILE A 69 -25.97 31.26 -13.76
N SER A 70 -24.72 31.50 -14.14
CA SER A 70 -23.70 30.45 -14.15
C SER A 70 -23.33 30.04 -12.72
N ALA A 71 -22.89 28.80 -12.54
CA ALA A 71 -22.42 28.31 -11.23
C ALA A 71 -21.28 29.16 -10.65
N ARG A 72 -20.43 29.74 -11.51
CA ARG A 72 -19.34 30.64 -11.12
C ARG A 72 -19.86 31.97 -10.58
N GLU A 73 -20.89 32.51 -11.20
CA GLU A 73 -21.51 33.76 -10.76
C GLU A 73 -22.27 33.57 -9.45
N PHE A 74 -23.00 32.46 -9.32
CA PHE A 74 -23.67 32.07 -8.07
C PHE A 74 -22.64 31.93 -6.94
N ALA A 75 -21.55 31.20 -7.20
CA ALA A 75 -20.49 30.98 -6.24
C ALA A 75 -19.82 32.29 -5.78
N ARG A 76 -19.54 33.21 -6.71
CA ARG A 76 -18.96 34.52 -6.43
C ARG A 76 -19.85 35.34 -5.50
N ARG A 77 -21.17 35.36 -5.74
CA ARG A 77 -22.14 36.12 -4.94
C ARG A 77 -22.42 35.50 -3.59
N ALA A 78 -22.44 34.16 -3.52
CA ALA A 78 -22.64 33.41 -2.29
C ALA A 78 -21.35 33.24 -1.44
N GLY A 79 -20.19 33.72 -1.92
CA GLY A 79 -18.92 33.53 -1.21
C GLY A 79 -18.47 32.06 -1.13
N THR A 80 -18.84 31.23 -2.11
CA THR A 80 -18.53 29.79 -2.14
C THR A 80 -17.75 29.40 -3.41
N SER A 81 -17.46 28.10 -3.59
CA SER A 81 -16.79 27.60 -4.78
C SER A 81 -17.80 27.15 -5.85
N ALA A 82 -17.49 27.42 -7.12
CA ALA A 82 -18.32 26.95 -8.25
C ALA A 82 -18.47 25.42 -8.26
N LYS A 83 -17.43 24.70 -7.79
CA LYS A 83 -17.45 23.24 -7.65
C LYS A 83 -18.47 22.77 -6.63
N ARG A 84 -18.61 23.47 -5.49
CA ARG A 84 -19.63 23.16 -4.49
C ARG A 84 -21.03 23.37 -5.04
N VAL A 85 -21.24 24.48 -5.75
CA VAL A 85 -22.52 24.78 -6.42
C VAL A 85 -22.88 23.67 -7.42
N LEU A 86 -21.94 23.26 -8.27
CA LEU A 86 -22.17 22.14 -9.20
C LEU A 86 -22.46 20.82 -8.48
N ALA A 87 -21.80 20.52 -7.37
CA ALA A 87 -22.08 19.29 -6.60
C ALA A 87 -23.50 19.27 -6.02
N PHE A 88 -24.05 20.43 -5.61
CA PHE A 88 -25.45 20.57 -5.20
C PHE A 88 -26.42 20.38 -6.39
N LEU A 89 -26.08 20.94 -7.55
CA LEU A 89 -26.87 20.77 -8.78
C LEU A 89 -26.88 19.31 -9.25
N ASP A 90 -25.74 18.63 -9.22
CA ASP A 90 -25.61 17.22 -9.59
C ASP A 90 -26.37 16.31 -8.63
N ALA A 91 -26.33 16.60 -7.33
CA ALA A 91 -27.10 15.85 -6.33
C ALA A 91 -28.61 15.96 -6.59
N TRP A 92 -29.09 17.15 -6.98
CA TRP A 92 -30.48 17.37 -7.38
C TRP A 92 -30.84 16.58 -8.64
N ASN A 93 -30.02 16.67 -9.69
CA ASN A 93 -30.29 15.98 -10.95
C ASN A 93 -30.27 14.45 -10.81
N ARG A 94 -29.41 13.88 -9.96
CA ARG A 94 -29.43 12.43 -9.66
C ARG A 94 -30.69 11.99 -8.94
N LEU A 95 -31.23 12.84 -8.07
CA LEU A 95 -32.50 12.54 -7.43
C LEU A 95 -33.67 12.68 -8.43
N ALA A 96 -33.55 13.60 -9.39
CA ALA A 96 -34.50 13.73 -10.49
C ALA A 96 -34.49 12.51 -11.43
N GLU A 97 -33.33 11.89 -11.66
CA GLU A 97 -33.21 10.65 -12.44
C GLU A 97 -33.99 9.49 -11.80
N GLU A 98 -34.19 9.50 -10.48
CA GLU A 98 -35.03 8.53 -9.76
C GLU A 98 -36.53 8.89 -9.78
N GLY A 99 -36.90 10.01 -10.42
CA GLY A 99 -38.27 10.48 -10.55
C GLY A 99 -38.86 11.07 -9.27
N VAL A 100 -38.02 11.43 -8.29
CA VAL A 100 -38.45 11.95 -6.98
C VAL A 100 -38.66 13.46 -7.01
N VAL A 101 -37.87 14.18 -7.82
CA VAL A 101 -37.98 15.63 -8.04
C VAL A 101 -37.88 15.94 -9.53
N ASP A 102 -38.33 17.13 -9.95
CA ASP A 102 -38.14 17.56 -11.35
C ASP A 102 -36.68 17.87 -11.65
N HIS A 103 -36.26 17.66 -12.91
CA HIS A 103 -34.94 18.05 -13.36
C HIS A 103 -34.71 19.56 -13.20
N ALA A 104 -33.47 19.96 -12.87
CA ALA A 104 -33.14 21.38 -12.70
C ALA A 104 -33.42 22.22 -13.96
N ALA A 105 -33.38 21.59 -15.15
CA ALA A 105 -33.75 22.24 -16.41
C ALA A 105 -35.20 22.73 -16.40
N ASP A 106 -36.11 21.98 -15.79
CA ASP A 106 -37.56 22.17 -15.85
C ASP A 106 -38.13 22.94 -14.63
N LEU A 107 -37.28 23.30 -13.67
CA LEU A 107 -37.68 24.05 -12.48
C LEU A 107 -37.93 25.53 -12.76
N HIS A 108 -39.13 25.99 -12.41
CA HIS A 108 -39.50 27.40 -12.45
C HIS A 108 -39.51 28.02 -11.04
N PRO A 109 -39.11 29.29 -10.89
CA PRO A 109 -39.12 30.02 -9.62
C PRO A 109 -40.47 30.00 -8.89
N ASP A 110 -41.56 30.07 -9.65
CA ASP A 110 -42.94 30.10 -9.15
C ASP A 110 -43.52 28.72 -8.81
N LYS A 111 -42.80 27.64 -9.10
CA LYS A 111 -43.25 26.28 -8.80
C LYS A 111 -42.79 25.91 -7.39
N GLU A 112 -43.73 25.78 -6.46
CA GLU A 112 -43.46 25.22 -5.14
C GLU A 112 -43.17 23.72 -5.29
N VAL A 113 -41.98 23.29 -4.89
CA VAL A 113 -41.53 21.90 -4.97
C VAL A 113 -41.52 21.28 -3.58
N GLU A 114 -42.15 20.13 -3.43
CA GLU A 114 -42.06 19.34 -2.20
C GLU A 114 -40.62 18.86 -2.00
N LEU A 115 -40.01 19.25 -0.89
CA LEU A 115 -38.62 18.91 -0.62
C LEU A 115 -38.49 17.43 -0.21
N PRO A 116 -37.48 16.71 -0.73
CA PRO A 116 -37.23 15.32 -0.37
C PRO A 116 -36.96 15.12 1.12
N ASP A 117 -37.58 14.09 1.72
CA ASP A 117 -37.27 13.67 3.09
C ASP A 117 -35.83 13.12 3.16
N THR A 118 -35.02 13.75 4.01
CA THR A 118 -33.61 13.38 4.24
C THR A 118 -33.44 12.01 4.86
N SER A 119 -34.47 11.46 5.51
CA SER A 119 -34.46 10.12 6.09
C SER A 119 -34.60 9.03 5.04
N LYS A 120 -35.38 9.29 3.98
CA LYS A 120 -35.62 8.37 2.87
C LYS A 120 -34.58 8.53 1.75
N TYR A 121 -34.15 9.77 1.50
CA TYR A 121 -33.11 10.11 0.51
C TYR A 121 -31.95 10.81 1.22
N PRO A 122 -31.00 10.03 1.77
CA PRO A 122 -29.83 10.58 2.43
C PRO A 122 -29.08 11.51 1.47
N PHE A 123 -28.91 12.76 1.84
CA PHE A 123 -28.15 13.68 1.01
C PHE A 123 -26.64 13.41 1.09
N TYR A 124 -26.15 13.09 2.29
CA TYR A 124 -24.74 12.76 2.59
C TYR A 124 -24.57 11.27 2.94
N GLY A 125 -23.35 10.74 2.81
CA GLY A 125 -22.98 9.38 3.25
C GLY A 125 -22.74 8.40 2.10
N LYS A 126 -22.59 7.10 2.42
CA LYS A 126 -22.25 6.02 1.47
C LYS A 126 -23.24 5.90 0.30
N ASN A 127 -24.53 6.13 0.59
CA ASN A 127 -25.64 6.14 -0.38
C ASN A 127 -26.15 7.56 -0.64
N GLY A 128 -25.33 8.58 -0.35
CA GLY A 128 -25.70 9.97 -0.49
C GLY A 128 -25.66 10.46 -1.93
N TYR A 129 -26.63 11.28 -2.32
CA TYR A 129 -26.68 11.89 -3.66
C TYR A 129 -25.59 12.95 -3.86
N TYR A 130 -25.18 13.62 -2.78
CA TYR A 130 -24.08 14.58 -2.78
C TYR A 130 -22.74 13.87 -2.80
N ARG A 131 -22.01 14.04 -3.90
CA ARG A 131 -20.63 13.59 -4.04
C ARG A 131 -19.72 14.80 -4.16
N SER A 132 -19.04 15.18 -3.07
CA SER A 132 -17.95 16.15 -3.19
C SER A 132 -16.78 15.49 -3.92
N TRP A 133 -16.16 16.23 -4.84
CA TRP A 133 -14.99 15.77 -5.59
C TRP A 133 -13.82 15.37 -4.68
N GLU A 134 -13.76 15.89 -3.45
CA GLU A 134 -12.72 15.64 -2.46
C GLU A 134 -12.64 14.16 -2.01
N ALA A 135 -13.74 13.40 -2.06
CA ALA A 135 -13.75 11.96 -1.81
C ALA A 135 -13.23 11.11 -2.99
N THR A 136 -13.03 11.72 -4.16
CA THR A 136 -12.64 11.06 -5.43
C THR A 136 -11.12 10.88 -5.56
N ASN A 137 -10.31 11.59 -4.77
CA ASN A 137 -8.85 11.60 -4.90
C ASN A 137 -8.13 10.41 -4.22
N LEU A 138 -8.86 9.54 -3.52
CA LEU A 138 -8.30 8.32 -2.91
C LEU A 138 -8.51 7.13 -3.86
N SER A 139 -7.43 6.39 -4.15
CA SER A 139 -7.55 5.12 -4.87
C SER A 139 -8.42 4.14 -4.07
N PRO A 140 -9.13 3.19 -4.72
CA PRO A 140 -10.03 2.27 -4.04
C PRO A 140 -9.39 1.53 -2.85
N LYS A 141 -8.16 1.02 -3.02
CA LYS A 141 -7.38 0.37 -1.95
C LYS A 141 -7.07 1.31 -0.78
N ARG A 142 -6.79 2.60 -1.04
CA ARG A 142 -6.55 3.58 0.02
C ARG A 142 -7.83 3.96 0.74
N ARG A 143 -8.98 3.93 0.07
CA ARG A 143 -10.29 4.18 0.69
C ARG A 143 -10.66 3.06 1.65
N GLU A 144 -10.50 1.82 1.23
CA GLU A 144 -10.76 0.63 2.06
C GLU A 144 -9.90 0.61 3.32
N ALA A 145 -8.59 0.87 3.19
CA ALA A 145 -7.70 0.96 4.36
C ALA A 145 -8.08 2.10 5.32
N VAL A 146 -8.57 3.22 4.80
CA VAL A 146 -9.04 4.35 5.63
C VAL A 146 -10.35 4.01 6.34
N GLU A 147 -11.27 3.30 5.68
CA GLU A 147 -12.52 2.84 6.29
C GLU A 147 -12.25 1.84 7.42
N GLU A 148 -11.34 0.88 7.20
CA GLU A 148 -10.94 -0.12 8.21
C GLU A 148 -10.29 0.54 9.44
N GLU A 149 -9.34 1.46 9.23
CA GLU A 149 -8.66 2.12 10.35
C GLU A 149 -9.58 3.14 11.08
N ALA A 150 -10.51 3.76 10.34
CA ALA A 150 -11.52 4.63 10.94
C ALA A 150 -12.50 3.84 11.83
N GLU A 151 -12.91 2.63 11.42
CA GLU A 151 -13.73 1.75 12.23
C GLU A 151 -13.01 1.30 13.52
N LYS A 152 -11.74 0.89 13.42
CA LYS A 152 -10.91 0.50 14.58
C LYS A 152 -10.71 1.64 15.58
N SER A 153 -10.55 2.87 15.09
CA SER A 153 -10.34 4.07 15.92
C SER A 153 -11.65 4.73 16.39
N GLY A 154 -12.81 4.26 15.94
CA GLY A 154 -14.10 4.89 16.22
C GLY A 154 -14.27 6.28 15.59
N THR A 155 -13.48 6.59 14.55
CA THR A 155 -13.54 7.87 13.83
C THR A 155 -14.40 7.76 12.59
N ARG A 156 -14.90 8.90 12.09
CA ARG A 156 -15.75 8.92 10.89
C ARG A 156 -14.86 8.84 9.63
N PRO A 157 -15.04 7.86 8.73
CA PRO A 157 -14.24 7.76 7.51
C PRO A 157 -14.20 9.05 6.66
N PRO A 158 -15.30 9.82 6.51
CA PRO A 158 -15.26 11.11 5.80
C PRO A 158 -14.34 12.15 6.45
N ALA A 159 -14.20 12.15 7.78
CA ALA A 159 -13.31 13.07 8.48
C ALA A 159 -11.83 12.72 8.23
N VAL A 160 -11.49 11.43 8.23
CA VAL A 160 -10.14 10.95 7.90
C VAL A 160 -9.81 11.27 6.43
N ALA A 161 -10.74 11.02 5.50
CA ALA A 161 -10.56 11.37 4.09
C ALA A 161 -10.33 12.88 3.88
N TYR A 162 -11.05 13.73 4.60
CA TYR A 162 -10.87 15.18 4.57
C TYR A 162 -9.49 15.61 5.11
N ILE A 163 -9.02 14.99 6.19
CA ILE A 163 -7.69 15.24 6.75
C ILE A 163 -6.60 14.89 5.72
N LEU A 164 -6.74 13.73 5.07
CA LEU A 164 -5.80 13.26 4.05
C LEU A 164 -5.73 14.17 2.82
N SER A 165 -6.82 14.83 2.45
CA SER A 165 -6.81 15.78 1.34
C SER A 165 -6.22 17.15 1.70
N HIS A 166 -5.94 17.43 2.98
CA HIS A 166 -5.48 18.74 3.47
C HIS A 166 -4.20 18.67 4.32
N PRO A 167 -3.07 18.18 3.78
CA PRO A 167 -1.83 18.01 4.56
C PRO A 167 -1.27 19.30 5.16
N LYS A 168 -1.49 20.45 4.50
CA LYS A 168 -1.11 21.76 5.05
C LYS A 168 -1.89 22.13 6.31
N ALA A 169 -3.18 21.79 6.36
CA ALA A 169 -4.02 22.03 7.53
C ALA A 169 -3.55 21.17 8.71
N VAL A 170 -3.19 19.91 8.46
CA VAL A 170 -2.59 19.01 9.47
C VAL A 170 -1.29 19.58 10.01
N LYS A 171 -0.38 20.04 9.14
CA LYS A 171 0.87 20.68 9.57
C LYS A 171 0.60 21.89 10.47
N THR A 172 -0.33 22.76 10.09
CA THR A 172 -0.70 23.92 10.90
C THR A 172 -1.29 23.49 12.25
N ALA A 173 -2.16 22.48 12.29
CA ALA A 173 -2.73 21.95 13.53
C ALA A 173 -1.65 21.40 14.48
N LEU A 174 -0.68 20.65 13.96
CA LEU A 174 0.46 20.12 14.75
C LEU A 174 1.36 21.22 15.33
N LEU A 175 1.51 22.33 14.61
CA LEU A 175 2.26 23.49 15.09
C LEU A 175 1.48 24.28 16.13
N ALA A 176 0.16 24.42 15.95
CA ALA A 176 -0.69 25.26 16.78
C ALA A 176 -1.14 24.60 18.09
N ASP A 177 -1.27 23.28 18.13
CA ASP A 177 -1.84 22.56 19.27
C ASP A 177 -0.96 21.40 19.77
N GLU A 178 -0.70 21.37 21.08
CA GLU A 178 0.15 20.34 21.71
C GLU A 178 -0.54 18.97 21.76
N THR A 179 -1.86 18.95 21.99
CA THR A 179 -2.59 17.67 22.12
C THR A 179 -2.58 16.89 20.81
N THR A 180 -2.80 17.60 19.69
CA THR A 180 -2.69 17.07 18.33
C THR A 180 -1.27 16.58 18.04
N ARG A 181 -0.24 17.28 18.54
CA ARG A 181 1.15 16.89 18.37
C ARG A 181 1.51 15.62 19.14
N THR A 182 1.02 15.47 20.37
CA THR A 182 1.23 14.27 21.17
C THR A 182 0.54 13.07 20.54
N ALA A 183 -0.71 13.24 20.09
CA ALA A 183 -1.43 12.19 19.37
C ALA A 183 -0.70 11.73 18.09
N ALA A 184 -0.13 12.66 17.33
CA ALA A 184 0.65 12.31 16.13
C ALA A 184 1.95 11.56 16.46
N ARG A 185 2.63 11.88 17.57
CA ARG A 185 3.81 11.13 18.02
C ARG A 185 3.44 9.70 18.41
N GLN A 186 2.37 9.52 19.17
CA GLN A 186 1.87 8.18 19.54
C GLN A 186 1.50 7.35 18.32
N ALA A 187 0.82 7.96 17.34
CA ALA A 187 0.49 7.28 16.09
C ALA A 187 1.73 6.85 15.29
N LEU A 188 2.81 7.64 15.29
CA LEU A 188 4.08 7.27 14.66
C LEU A 188 4.76 6.11 15.40
N GLU A 189 4.81 6.16 16.74
CA GLU A 189 5.36 5.06 17.54
C GLU A 189 4.61 3.75 17.31
N GLU A 190 3.27 3.79 17.22
CA GLU A 190 2.45 2.63 16.91
C GLU A 190 2.72 2.11 15.49
N PHE A 191 2.84 3.01 14.51
CA PHE A 191 3.17 2.62 13.14
C PHE A 191 4.53 1.94 13.06
N ASP A 192 5.56 2.50 13.70
CA ASP A 192 6.91 1.95 13.74
C ASP A 192 6.93 0.58 14.43
N ALA A 193 6.16 0.41 15.52
CA ALA A 193 6.02 -0.86 16.20
C ALA A 193 5.35 -1.93 15.31
N ARG A 194 4.30 -1.57 14.58
CA ARG A 194 3.63 -2.48 13.62
C ARG A 194 4.57 -2.87 12.47
N GLN A 195 5.37 -1.93 11.95
CA GLN A 195 6.38 -2.23 10.93
C GLN A 195 7.47 -3.16 11.46
N ALA A 196 8.00 -2.88 12.64
CA ALA A 196 9.04 -3.72 13.25
C ALA A 196 8.55 -5.16 13.50
N ALA A 197 7.27 -5.34 13.86
CA ALA A 197 6.66 -6.65 14.00
C ALA A 197 6.57 -7.39 12.66
N ALA A 198 6.09 -6.72 11.60
CA ALA A 198 6.03 -7.30 10.26
C ALA A 198 7.43 -7.69 9.73
N ASP A 199 8.42 -6.81 9.89
CA ASP A 199 9.80 -7.08 9.50
C ASP A 199 10.41 -8.26 10.30
N ALA A 200 10.01 -8.43 11.56
CA ALA A 200 10.46 -9.56 12.37
C ALA A 200 9.83 -10.88 11.90
N GLU A 201 8.55 -10.88 11.53
CA GLU A 201 7.86 -12.02 10.94
C GLU A 201 8.49 -12.43 9.60
N ASP A 202 8.75 -11.46 8.71
CA ASP A 202 9.42 -11.70 7.43
C ASP A 202 10.83 -12.28 7.63
N ARG A 203 11.58 -11.74 8.61
CA ARG A 203 12.91 -12.26 8.96
C ARG A 203 12.85 -13.68 9.52
N ALA A 204 11.85 -13.99 10.35
CA ALA A 204 11.66 -15.32 10.91
C ALA A 204 11.28 -16.33 9.80
N ALA A 205 10.39 -15.95 8.88
CA ALA A 205 10.04 -16.77 7.72
C ALA A 205 11.25 -17.03 6.82
N ALA A 206 12.04 -15.99 6.53
CA ALA A 206 13.27 -16.12 5.76
C ALA A 206 14.30 -17.04 6.46
N ALA A 207 14.43 -16.94 7.79
CA ALA A 207 15.30 -17.81 8.58
C ALA A 207 14.85 -19.27 8.58
N GLN A 208 13.53 -19.53 8.62
CA GLN A 208 12.99 -20.89 8.50
C GLN A 208 13.33 -21.49 7.13
N VAL A 209 13.08 -20.78 6.04
CA VAL A 209 13.41 -21.23 4.68
C VAL A 209 14.93 -21.47 4.53
N ALA A 210 15.76 -20.61 5.12
CA ALA A 210 17.21 -20.81 5.12
C ALA A 210 17.60 -22.08 5.90
N SER A 211 16.99 -22.32 7.06
CA SER A 211 17.23 -23.53 7.85
C SER A 211 16.76 -24.80 7.13
N GLU A 212 15.64 -24.76 6.41
CA GLU A 212 15.14 -25.90 5.64
C GLU A 212 16.11 -26.24 4.50
N ARG A 213 16.54 -25.23 3.74
CA ARG A 213 17.55 -25.42 2.68
C ARG A 213 18.86 -25.95 3.22
N GLN A 214 19.29 -25.49 4.39
CA GLN A 214 20.51 -26.00 5.02
C GLN A 214 20.34 -27.48 5.40
N ARG A 215 19.20 -27.88 5.97
CA ARG A 215 18.92 -29.29 6.28
C ARG A 215 18.90 -30.16 5.03
N GLU A 216 18.26 -29.69 3.96
CA GLU A 216 18.25 -30.40 2.67
C GLU A 216 19.67 -30.59 2.15
N TYR A 217 20.50 -29.55 2.23
CA TYR A 217 21.91 -29.63 1.85
C TYR A 217 22.68 -30.64 2.72
N ASP A 218 22.54 -30.56 4.04
CA ASP A 218 23.21 -31.45 4.99
C ASP A 218 22.78 -32.92 4.80
N ASP A 219 21.51 -33.17 4.48
CA ASP A 219 20.99 -34.50 4.20
C ASP A 219 21.54 -35.07 2.88
N VAL A 220 21.71 -34.22 1.84
CA VAL A 220 22.41 -34.62 0.60
C VAL A 220 23.86 -34.99 0.89
N ILE A 221 24.58 -34.17 1.64
CA ILE A 221 25.98 -34.45 2.02
C ILE A 221 26.06 -35.74 2.85
N ARG A 222 25.12 -35.97 3.78
CA ARG A 222 25.07 -37.22 4.55
C ARG A 222 24.83 -38.43 3.65
N ALA A 223 23.90 -38.33 2.70
CA ALA A 223 23.61 -39.41 1.75
C ALA A 223 24.83 -39.72 0.85
N GLU A 224 25.56 -38.70 0.41
CA GLU A 224 26.82 -38.88 -0.33
C GLU A 224 27.87 -39.61 0.52
N ARG A 225 28.05 -39.20 1.79
CA ARG A 225 28.96 -39.87 2.73
C ARG A 225 28.58 -41.34 2.94
N ASP A 226 27.29 -41.63 3.14
CA ASP A 226 26.78 -42.99 3.32
C ASP A 226 27.00 -43.84 2.06
N ALA A 227 26.83 -43.25 0.87
CA ALA A 227 27.10 -43.91 -0.41
C ALA A 227 28.60 -44.22 -0.59
N TYR A 228 29.49 -43.29 -0.25
CA TYR A 228 30.94 -43.52 -0.26
C TYR A 228 31.34 -44.63 0.74
N ALA A 229 30.77 -44.62 1.95
CA ALA A 229 31.02 -45.65 2.95
C ALA A 229 30.47 -47.03 2.54
N ALA A 230 29.40 -47.08 1.75
CA ALA A 230 28.90 -48.31 1.16
C ALA A 230 29.85 -48.84 0.06
N GLN A 231 30.30 -47.97 -0.86
CA GLN A 231 31.27 -48.33 -1.89
C GLN A 231 32.60 -48.82 -1.31
N ALA A 232 33.10 -48.17 -0.25
CA ALA A 232 34.32 -48.60 0.44
C ALA A 232 34.17 -49.99 1.09
N ARG A 233 32.98 -50.35 1.57
CA ARG A 233 32.69 -51.69 2.11
C ARG A 233 32.62 -52.75 1.01
N GLU A 234 32.07 -52.42 -0.16
CA GLU A 234 32.06 -53.32 -1.33
C GLU A 234 33.47 -53.54 -1.89
N ALA A 235 34.32 -52.50 -1.93
CA ALA A 235 35.72 -52.62 -2.35
C ALA A 235 36.58 -53.46 -1.39
N GLY A 236 36.16 -53.61 -0.13
CA GLY A 236 36.79 -54.48 0.86
C GLY A 236 36.75 -55.99 0.53
N GLU A 237 35.98 -56.40 -0.49
CA GLU A 237 36.01 -57.77 -1.05
C GLU A 237 37.08 -57.96 -2.14
N GLY A 238 37.82 -56.90 -2.49
CA GLY A 238 38.90 -56.91 -3.50
C GLY A 238 40.20 -57.56 -3.01
N SER A 239 41.12 -57.84 -3.94
CA SER A 239 42.46 -58.34 -3.62
C SER A 239 43.23 -57.32 -2.79
N GLN A 240 44.18 -57.76 -1.96
CA GLN A 240 45.10 -56.87 -1.23
C GLN A 240 45.86 -55.90 -2.18
N ASP A 241 46.09 -56.33 -3.42
CA ASP A 241 46.69 -55.50 -4.48
C ASP A 241 45.74 -54.40 -4.97
N ASP A 242 44.42 -54.67 -5.02
CA ASP A 242 43.40 -53.71 -5.45
C ASP A 242 43.24 -52.62 -4.37
N ALA A 243 43.13 -53.03 -3.10
CA ALA A 243 43.05 -52.09 -1.97
C ALA A 243 44.30 -51.18 -1.87
N SER A 244 45.49 -51.71 -2.18
CA SER A 244 46.73 -50.93 -2.20
C SER A 244 46.75 -49.91 -3.34
N MET A 245 46.23 -50.28 -4.52
CA MET A 245 46.09 -49.38 -5.66
C MET A 245 45.05 -48.29 -5.43
N ASP A 246 43.95 -48.61 -4.74
CA ASP A 246 42.92 -47.63 -4.40
C ASP A 246 43.43 -46.55 -3.44
N VAL A 247 44.19 -46.95 -2.40
CA VAL A 247 44.85 -46.00 -1.49
C VAL A 247 45.85 -45.12 -2.26
N PHE A 248 46.63 -45.71 -3.17
CA PHE A 248 47.58 -44.96 -3.99
C PHE A 248 46.87 -43.93 -4.89
N ASN A 249 45.78 -44.32 -5.55
CA ASN A 249 44.98 -43.45 -6.40
C ASN A 249 44.35 -42.30 -5.59
N ALA A 250 43.77 -42.57 -4.42
CA ALA A 250 43.22 -41.55 -3.54
C ALA A 250 44.27 -40.51 -3.12
N MET A 251 45.48 -40.96 -2.75
CA MET A 251 46.59 -40.07 -2.40
C MET A 251 47.06 -39.22 -3.59
N ALA A 252 47.04 -39.79 -4.80
CA ALA A 252 47.35 -39.05 -6.03
C ALA A 252 46.31 -37.95 -6.31
N GLU A 253 45.02 -38.21 -6.08
CA GLU A 253 43.96 -37.22 -6.24
C GLU A 253 44.07 -36.07 -5.26
N ILE A 254 44.35 -36.35 -3.97
CA ILE A 254 44.60 -35.33 -2.93
C ILE A 254 45.75 -34.42 -3.38
N ARG A 255 46.85 -35.00 -3.85
CA ARG A 255 48.00 -34.24 -4.37
C ARG A 255 47.63 -33.34 -5.56
N MET A 256 46.81 -33.84 -6.49
CA MET A 256 46.35 -33.03 -7.62
C MET A 256 45.42 -31.90 -7.17
N ALA A 257 44.52 -32.14 -6.22
CA ALA A 257 43.63 -31.13 -5.66
C ALA A 257 44.41 -30.00 -4.98
N ALA A 258 45.39 -30.34 -4.14
CA ALA A 258 46.28 -29.37 -3.51
C ALA A 258 47.06 -28.53 -4.55
N SER A 259 47.56 -29.18 -5.61
CA SER A 259 48.26 -28.49 -6.71
C SER A 259 47.37 -27.50 -7.47
N ARG A 260 46.08 -27.85 -7.68
CA ARG A 260 45.09 -26.95 -8.29
C ARG A 260 44.78 -25.76 -7.39
N ALA A 261 44.62 -25.98 -6.09
CA ALA A 261 44.40 -24.91 -5.12
C ALA A 261 45.57 -23.91 -5.12
N LEU A 262 46.82 -24.40 -5.12
CA LEU A 262 48.02 -23.58 -5.26
C LEU A 262 48.06 -22.80 -6.57
N ALA A 263 47.63 -23.41 -7.67
CA ALA A 263 47.53 -22.74 -8.97
C ALA A 263 46.48 -21.62 -8.99
N LEU A 264 45.38 -21.77 -8.24
CA LEU A 264 44.37 -20.71 -8.08
C LEU A 264 44.89 -19.56 -7.22
N LEU A 265 45.52 -19.88 -6.08
CA LEU A 265 46.14 -18.90 -5.19
C LEU A 265 47.27 -18.10 -5.87
N SER A 266 48.07 -18.75 -6.73
CA SER A 266 49.13 -18.06 -7.45
C SER A 266 48.62 -17.18 -8.61
N LYS A 267 47.47 -17.53 -9.21
CA LYS A 267 46.87 -16.75 -10.31
C LYS A 267 45.95 -15.62 -9.86
N GLN A 268 45.29 -15.78 -8.72
CA GLN A 268 44.39 -14.79 -8.15
C GLN A 268 45.03 -14.24 -6.87
N GLN A 269 45.40 -12.95 -6.86
CA GLN A 269 45.74 -12.25 -5.61
C GLN A 269 44.46 -12.09 -4.78
N ILE A 270 44.06 -13.16 -4.09
CA ILE A 270 42.89 -13.18 -3.21
C ILE A 270 43.33 -12.62 -1.86
N ASN A 271 42.77 -11.46 -1.49
CA ASN A 271 42.85 -10.99 -0.11
C ASN A 271 41.76 -11.71 0.70
N PHE A 272 42.14 -12.76 1.41
CA PHE A 272 41.24 -13.43 2.34
C PHE A 272 40.91 -12.51 3.52
N THR A 273 39.66 -12.58 4.00
CA THR A 273 39.33 -12.06 5.34
C THR A 273 40.02 -12.93 6.39
N THR A 274 40.29 -12.38 7.58
CA THR A 274 40.96 -13.12 8.67
C THR A 274 40.29 -14.46 8.95
N ASP A 275 38.96 -14.47 9.11
CA ASP A 275 38.18 -15.69 9.37
C ASP A 275 38.31 -16.75 8.26
N ARG A 276 38.42 -16.31 6.99
CA ARG A 276 38.59 -17.24 5.86
C ARG A 276 40.02 -17.77 5.79
N ALA A 277 41.01 -16.96 6.15
CA ALA A 277 42.39 -17.41 6.22
C ALA A 277 42.58 -18.44 7.35
N GLU A 278 41.93 -18.23 8.50
CA GLU A 278 41.93 -19.15 9.64
C GLU A 278 41.28 -20.49 9.28
N ALA A 279 40.09 -20.49 8.67
CA ALA A 279 39.42 -21.71 8.22
C ALA A 279 40.24 -22.50 7.17
N ILE A 280 40.96 -21.80 6.27
CA ILE A 280 41.85 -22.46 5.31
C ILE A 280 43.05 -23.10 6.01
N ALA A 281 43.60 -22.45 7.05
CA ALA A 281 44.70 -22.99 7.83
C ALA A 281 44.29 -24.25 8.59
N GLU A 282 43.14 -24.21 9.29
CA GLU A 282 42.59 -25.39 10.00
C GLU A 282 42.36 -26.57 9.05
N LEU A 283 41.85 -26.32 7.84
CA LEU A 283 41.69 -27.36 6.82
C LEU A 283 43.03 -27.97 6.39
N CYS A 284 44.08 -27.15 6.25
CA CYS A 284 45.43 -27.64 5.91
C CYS A 284 45.99 -28.51 7.02
N ASP A 285 45.85 -28.10 8.27
CA ASP A 285 46.33 -28.84 9.44
C ASP A 285 45.60 -30.19 9.58
N GLY A 286 44.28 -30.21 9.39
CA GLY A 286 43.49 -31.45 9.38
C GLY A 286 43.89 -32.39 8.24
N ALA A 287 44.16 -31.85 7.04
CA ALA A 287 44.64 -32.65 5.91
C ALA A 287 46.04 -33.23 6.17
N GLU A 288 46.95 -32.47 6.80
CA GLU A 288 48.27 -32.97 7.20
C GLU A 288 48.16 -34.11 8.22
N ALA A 289 47.30 -33.96 9.22
CA ALA A 289 47.04 -35.00 10.22
C ALA A 289 46.48 -36.29 9.59
N ALA A 290 45.54 -36.17 8.66
CA ALA A 290 44.97 -37.32 7.95
C ALA A 290 46.00 -38.03 7.05
N ILE A 291 46.82 -37.27 6.32
CA ILE A 291 47.90 -37.82 5.51
C ILE A 291 48.95 -38.53 6.39
N ALA A 292 49.26 -37.96 7.57
CA ALA A 292 50.15 -38.60 8.52
C ALA A 292 49.58 -39.93 9.04
N ALA A 293 48.29 -39.97 9.40
CA ALA A 293 47.63 -41.21 9.83
C ALA A 293 47.65 -42.29 8.73
N VAL A 294 47.35 -41.93 7.47
CA VAL A 294 47.44 -42.85 6.33
C VAL A 294 48.86 -43.40 6.15
N ARG A 295 49.88 -42.54 6.26
CA ARG A 295 51.30 -42.95 6.18
C ARG A 295 51.67 -43.91 7.31
N ASP A 296 51.25 -43.60 8.53
CA ASP A 296 51.61 -44.39 9.70
C ASP A 296 50.94 -45.78 9.65
N MET A 297 49.68 -45.86 9.20
CA MET A 297 48.99 -47.11 8.89
C MET A 297 49.69 -47.92 7.78
N ALA A 298 50.08 -47.28 6.67
CA ALA A 298 50.72 -47.94 5.54
C ALA A 298 52.16 -48.43 5.86
N THR A 299 52.83 -47.82 6.83
CA THR A 299 54.21 -48.18 7.25
C THR A 299 54.25 -49.13 8.45
N GLY A 300 53.09 -49.56 8.96
CA GLY A 300 52.99 -50.53 10.06
C GLY A 300 53.35 -49.94 11.44
N ALA A 301 53.38 -48.62 11.57
CA ALA A 301 53.47 -47.97 12.88
C ALA A 301 52.06 -47.97 13.50
N ALA A 302 51.83 -48.89 14.45
CA ALA A 302 50.52 -49.21 15.01
C ALA A 302 49.71 -47.98 15.46
N LEU A 303 48.65 -47.68 14.72
CA LEU A 303 47.40 -47.14 15.28
C LEU A 303 46.55 -48.36 15.62
N ASP A 304 46.19 -48.51 16.90
CA ASP A 304 45.15 -49.47 17.25
C ASP A 304 43.78 -48.98 16.71
N ASP A 305 42.84 -49.91 16.48
CA ASP A 305 41.52 -49.58 15.94
C ASP A 305 40.77 -48.52 16.80
N ALA A 306 41.14 -48.40 18.07
CA ALA A 306 40.62 -47.40 19.00
C ALA A 306 41.13 -45.98 18.69
N ALA A 307 42.41 -45.81 18.34
CA ALA A 307 42.96 -44.53 17.93
C ALA A 307 42.44 -44.08 16.56
N LEU A 308 42.20 -45.03 15.63
CA LEU A 308 41.59 -44.71 14.34
C LEU A 308 40.13 -44.26 14.49
N ALA A 309 39.36 -44.92 15.35
CA ALA A 309 37.99 -44.51 15.67
C ALA A 309 37.94 -43.12 16.35
N ALA A 310 38.85 -42.85 17.29
CA ALA A 310 38.96 -41.55 17.95
C ALA A 310 39.35 -40.43 16.95
N PHE A 311 40.27 -40.71 16.03
CA PHE A 311 40.67 -39.76 14.98
C PHE A 311 39.53 -39.45 14.00
N MET A 312 38.70 -40.43 13.66
CA MET A 312 37.51 -40.21 12.82
C MET A 312 36.42 -39.42 13.55
N ASP A 313 36.23 -39.64 14.85
CA ASP A 313 35.30 -38.86 15.68
C ASP A 313 35.77 -37.41 15.89
N GLU A 314 37.08 -37.17 15.92
CA GLU A 314 37.67 -35.85 16.13
C GLU A 314 37.68 -35.02 14.83
N ASN A 315 38.05 -35.62 13.70
CA ASN A 315 38.02 -34.92 12.40
C ASN A 315 36.62 -34.87 11.76
N GLY A 316 35.71 -35.79 12.11
CA GLY A 316 34.32 -35.77 11.66
C GLY A 316 33.50 -34.59 12.21
N LYS A 317 34.01 -33.87 13.21
CA LYS A 317 33.39 -32.65 13.76
C LYS A 317 33.77 -31.36 13.03
N PHE A 318 34.78 -31.40 12.16
CA PHE A 318 35.28 -30.22 11.42
C PHE A 318 34.86 -30.18 9.94
N LEU A 319 33.94 -31.07 9.52
CA LEU A 319 33.35 -31.15 8.17
C LEU A 319 31.83 -31.20 8.19
#